data_AF-A0A6N9EPX6-F1
#
_entry.id   AF-A0A6N9EPX6-F1
#
_cell.length_a   1.000
_cell.length_b   1.000
_cell.length_c   1.000
_cell.angle_alpha   90.00
_cell.angle_beta   90.00
_cell.angle_gamma   90.00
#
_symmetry.space_group_name_H-M   'P 1'
#
loop_
_entity.id
_entity.type
_entity.pdbx_description
1 polymer ?
#
loop_
_entity_poly.entity_id
_entity_poly.type
_entity_poly.pdbx_seq_one_letter_code
_entity_poly.pdbx_strand_id
1 'polypeptide(L)'
;MNALRARYGACGGCGTDMWICQGHHVEAVSRGGPTNIDNMMLVCWACHQKIHHHGWREVPDGRGLYTIAPPERIRHGPAHAPDPPPAHGPSPPRAATQPGAGSASTAPPDRAGRAGSSPAGAHSPESLFALA
;
A
#
# COMPACT_ATOMS: atom_id res chain seq x y z
N MET A 1 11.06 -10.54 -19.72
CA MET A 1 10.23 -11.45 -18.91
C MET A 1 9.85 -12.76 -19.59
N ASN A 2 9.49 -12.78 -20.88
CA ASN A 2 9.02 -14.00 -21.56
C ASN A 2 9.98 -15.19 -21.46
N ALA A 3 11.28 -14.96 -21.59
CA ALA A 3 12.27 -16.03 -21.50
C ALA A 3 12.33 -16.67 -20.09
N LEU A 4 12.25 -15.86 -19.01
CA LEU A 4 12.17 -16.39 -17.64
C LEU A 4 10.88 -17.19 -17.40
N ARG A 5 9.76 -16.71 -17.94
CA ARG A 5 8.46 -17.41 -17.91
C ARG A 5 8.54 -18.77 -18.60
N ALA A 6 9.13 -18.83 -19.79
CA ALA A 6 9.35 -20.09 -20.51
C ALA A 6 10.31 -21.04 -19.77
N ARG A 7 11.35 -20.50 -19.12
CA ARG A 7 12.35 -21.27 -18.37
C ARG A 7 11.79 -21.89 -17.07
N TYR A 8 10.97 -21.15 -16.33
CA TYR A 8 10.48 -21.59 -15.02
C TYR A 8 9.05 -22.16 -15.04
N GLY A 9 8.16 -21.68 -15.91
CA GLY A 9 6.75 -22.09 -15.98
C GLY A 9 5.88 -21.67 -14.79
N ALA A 10 6.47 -21.35 -13.64
CA ALA A 10 5.80 -20.89 -12.42
C ALA A 10 6.82 -20.17 -11.53
N CYS A 11 6.39 -19.67 -10.38
CA CYS A 11 7.32 -19.19 -9.35
C CYS A 11 8.27 -20.32 -8.91
N GLY A 12 9.58 -20.12 -9.03
CA GLY A 12 10.60 -21.09 -8.62
C GLY A 12 10.63 -21.39 -7.11
N GLY A 13 9.97 -20.57 -6.29
CA GLY A 13 9.89 -20.76 -4.84
C GLY A 13 8.63 -21.49 -4.35
N CYS A 14 7.45 -21.13 -4.87
CA CYS A 14 6.17 -21.67 -4.37
C CYS A 14 5.25 -22.26 -5.44
N GLY A 15 5.63 -22.22 -6.72
CA GLY A 15 4.83 -22.76 -7.81
C GLY A 15 3.60 -21.93 -8.21
N THR A 16 3.40 -20.72 -7.68
CA THR A 16 2.31 -19.84 -8.13
C THR A 16 2.47 -19.44 -9.59
N ASP A 17 1.36 -19.01 -10.19
CA ASP A 17 1.27 -18.61 -11.59
C ASP A 17 2.36 -17.59 -12.02
N MET A 18 2.91 -17.81 -13.23
CA MET A 18 4.05 -17.05 -13.76
C MET A 18 3.71 -15.60 -14.14
N TRP A 19 2.43 -15.26 -14.32
CA TRP A 19 1.99 -13.94 -14.75
C TRP A 19 2.11 -12.91 -13.62
N ILE A 20 2.04 -13.37 -12.36
CA ILE A 20 2.26 -12.54 -11.16
C ILE A 20 3.71 -12.55 -10.65
N CYS A 21 4.63 -13.10 -11.44
CA CYS A 21 6.04 -13.22 -11.06
C CYS A 21 6.93 -12.11 -11.63
N GLN A 22 8.03 -11.89 -10.93
CA GLN A 22 9.09 -10.93 -11.20
C GLN A 22 10.42 -11.67 -11.40
N GLY A 23 11.35 -11.02 -12.10
CA GLY A 23 12.71 -11.50 -12.28
C GLY A 23 13.53 -11.08 -11.07
N HIS A 24 14.27 -12.01 -10.51
CA HIS A 24 15.09 -11.81 -9.33
C HIS A 24 16.52 -12.28 -9.63
N HIS A 25 17.53 -11.47 -9.33
CA HIS A 25 18.92 -11.86 -9.56
C HIS A 25 19.41 -12.80 -8.46
N VAL A 26 20.04 -13.93 -8.82
CA VAL A 26 20.64 -14.85 -7.84
C VAL A 26 21.89 -14.23 -7.24
N GLU A 27 22.85 -13.83 -8.07
CA GLU A 27 23.92 -12.92 -7.66
C GLU A 27 23.45 -11.49 -7.89
N ALA A 28 23.41 -10.70 -6.81
CA ALA A 28 22.89 -9.35 -6.86
C ALA A 28 23.78 -8.45 -7.72
N VAL A 29 23.18 -7.52 -8.48
CA VAL A 29 23.94 -6.53 -9.28
C VAL A 29 24.87 -5.70 -8.40
N SER A 30 24.48 -5.40 -7.16
CA SER A 30 25.33 -4.69 -6.18
C SER A 30 26.59 -5.46 -5.80
N ARG A 31 26.63 -6.77 -6.03
CA ARG A 31 27.79 -7.66 -5.84
C ARG A 31 28.47 -8.03 -7.17
N GLY A 32 28.11 -7.35 -8.27
CA GLY A 32 28.67 -7.59 -9.60
C GLY A 32 27.98 -8.71 -10.39
N GLY A 33 26.82 -9.17 -9.95
CA GLY A 33 26.06 -10.20 -10.66
C GLY A 33 25.60 -9.74 -12.05
N PRO A 34 25.73 -10.59 -13.09
CA PRO A 34 25.38 -10.21 -14.46
C PRO A 34 23.85 -10.13 -14.64
N THR A 35 23.41 -9.22 -15.50
CA THR A 35 22.00 -9.09 -15.92
C THR A 35 21.73 -10.01 -17.12
N ASN A 36 21.63 -11.31 -16.89
CA ASN A 36 21.29 -12.29 -17.91
C ASN A 36 20.36 -13.38 -17.36
N ILE A 37 19.80 -14.21 -18.25
CA ILE A 37 18.80 -15.21 -17.87
C ILE A 37 19.35 -16.33 -16.97
N ASP A 38 20.66 -16.56 -16.99
CA ASP A 38 21.32 -17.60 -16.20
C ASP A 38 21.55 -17.18 -14.75
N ASN A 39 21.64 -15.87 -14.50
CA ASN A 39 21.73 -15.28 -13.16
C ASN A 39 20.38 -14.78 -12.64
N MET A 40 19.25 -15.28 -13.18
CA MET A 40 17.92 -14.84 -12.77
C MET A 40 16.98 -16.01 -12.42
N MET A 41 16.15 -15.77 -11.41
CA MET A 41 14.99 -16.58 -11.06
C MET A 41 13.69 -15.87 -11.43
N LEU A 42 12.64 -16.66 -11.62
CA LEU A 42 11.27 -16.17 -11.67
C LEU A 42 10.57 -16.40 -10.32
N VAL A 43 10.20 -15.34 -9.61
CA VAL A 43 9.58 -15.43 -8.27
C VAL A 43 8.39 -14.48 -8.12
N CYS A 44 7.34 -14.90 -7.42
CA CYS A 44 6.23 -14.01 -7.09
C CYS A 44 6.65 -12.97 -6.04
N TRP A 45 5.87 -11.90 -5.88
CA TRP A 45 6.16 -10.84 -4.91
C TRP A 45 6.45 -11.39 -3.50
N ALA A 46 5.64 -12.31 -2.99
CA ALA A 46 5.84 -12.89 -1.66
C ALA A 46 7.18 -13.65 -1.52
N CYS A 47 7.56 -14.42 -2.54
CA CYS A 47 8.86 -15.10 -2.55
C CYS A 47 10.01 -14.10 -2.74
N HIS A 48 9.80 -13.05 -3.52
CA HIS A 48 10.77 -11.99 -3.73
C HIS A 48 11.10 -11.27 -2.40
N GLN A 49 10.07 -10.97 -1.61
CA GLN A 49 10.22 -10.38 -0.28
C GLN A 49 10.93 -11.33 0.70
N LYS A 50 10.63 -12.63 0.64
CA LYS A 50 11.32 -13.64 1.47
C LYS A 50 12.83 -13.63 1.29
N ILE A 51 13.28 -13.52 0.05
CA ILE A 51 14.70 -13.48 -0.28
C ILE A 51 15.32 -12.17 0.21
N HIS A 52 14.72 -11.02 -0.13
CA HIS A 52 15.32 -9.72 0.20
C HIS A 52 15.24 -9.35 1.69
N HIS A 53 14.23 -9.84 2.43
CA HIS A 53 13.91 -9.30 3.75
C HIS A 53 13.76 -10.36 4.86
N HIS A 54 13.63 -11.64 4.52
CA HIS A 54 13.33 -12.69 5.51
C HIS A 54 14.40 -13.80 5.57
N GLY A 55 15.56 -13.57 4.98
CA GLY A 55 16.72 -14.47 5.09
C GLY A 55 16.55 -15.81 4.36
N TRP A 56 15.58 -15.91 3.46
CA TRP A 56 15.50 -17.05 2.55
C TRP A 56 16.65 -16.98 1.55
N ARG A 57 17.15 -18.14 1.13
CA ARG A 57 18.31 -18.25 0.24
C ARG A 57 17.91 -18.94 -1.05
N GLU A 58 18.42 -18.43 -2.15
CA GLU A 58 18.40 -19.05 -3.46
C GLU A 58 19.33 -20.27 -3.44
N VAL A 59 18.83 -21.43 -3.84
CA VAL A 59 19.60 -22.68 -3.89
C VAL A 59 19.31 -23.42 -5.19
N PRO A 60 20.29 -24.14 -5.78
CA PRO A 60 20.06 -24.93 -6.99
C PRO A 60 18.96 -25.98 -6.77
N ASP A 61 18.07 -26.17 -7.75
CA ASP A 61 16.97 -27.13 -7.69
C ASP A 61 17.29 -28.52 -8.26
N GLY A 62 18.53 -28.70 -8.76
CA GLY A 62 19.01 -29.94 -9.39
C GLY A 62 18.64 -30.10 -10.87
N ARG A 63 17.88 -29.17 -11.46
CA ARG A 63 17.46 -29.17 -12.89
C ARG A 63 18.07 -28.02 -13.69
N GLY A 64 19.09 -27.35 -13.15
CA GLY A 64 19.69 -26.17 -13.76
C GLY A 64 18.89 -24.88 -13.55
N LEU A 65 17.95 -24.89 -12.59
CA LEU A 65 17.27 -23.70 -12.07
C LEU A 65 17.59 -23.52 -10.58
N TYR A 66 16.96 -22.52 -9.99
CA TYR A 66 17.05 -22.23 -8.56
C TYR A 66 15.67 -22.29 -7.91
N THR A 67 15.64 -22.63 -6.63
CA THR A 67 14.49 -22.50 -5.73
C THR A 67 14.90 -21.72 -4.48
N ILE A 68 13.99 -21.54 -3.52
CA ILE A 68 14.31 -20.86 -2.26
C ILE A 68 14.23 -21.83 -1.08
N ALA A 69 15.24 -21.78 -0.22
CA ALA A 69 15.27 -22.48 1.05
C ALA A 69 15.01 -21.51 2.21
N PRO A 70 14.34 -21.95 3.29
CA PRO A 70 14.16 -21.14 4.47
C PRO A 70 15.52 -20.82 5.13
N PRO A 71 15.57 -19.76 5.96
CA PRO A 71 16.72 -19.53 6.83
C PRO A 71 16.91 -20.70 7.78
N GLU A 72 18.16 -20.95 8.19
CA GLU A 72 18.52 -22.00 9.16
C GLU A 72 17.72 -21.89 10.47
N ARG A 73 17.41 -20.65 10.88
CA ARG A 73 16.57 -20.36 12.03
C ARG A 73 15.41 -19.48 11.59
N ILE A 74 14.20 -20.00 11.68
CA ILE A 74 12.99 -19.20 11.55
C ILE A 74 12.84 -18.41 12.85
N ARG A 75 13.02 -17.09 12.77
CA ARG A 75 12.62 -16.20 13.86
C ARG A 75 11.14 -15.87 13.68
N HIS A 76 10.29 -16.46 14.50
CA HIS A 76 8.96 -15.91 14.71
C HIS A 76 9.13 -14.57 15.42
N GLY A 77 8.47 -13.53 14.94
CA GLY A 77 8.35 -12.29 15.71
C GLY A 77 7.68 -12.58 17.06
N PRO A 78 7.69 -11.62 18.01
CA PRO A 78 6.84 -11.76 19.18
C PRO A 78 5.42 -12.07 18.70
N ALA A 79 4.78 -13.08 19.30
CA ALA A 79 3.38 -13.34 19.02
C ALA A 79 2.59 -12.08 19.41
N HIS A 80 2.14 -11.32 18.40
CA HIS A 80 1.23 -10.21 18.65
C HIS A 80 -0.13 -10.82 18.99
N ALA A 81 -0.63 -10.52 20.18
CA ALA A 81 -2.05 -10.71 20.43
C ALA A 81 -2.82 -9.89 19.37
N PRO A 82 -3.97 -10.38 18.87
CA PRO A 82 -4.86 -9.55 18.08
C PRO A 82 -5.10 -8.22 18.82
N ASP A 83 -5.16 -7.12 18.08
CA ASP A 83 -5.53 -5.84 18.68
C ASP A 83 -6.87 -6.02 19.42
N PRO A 84 -7.03 -5.43 20.63
CA PRO A 84 -8.32 -5.44 21.30
C PRO A 84 -9.37 -4.83 20.37
N PRO A 85 -10.61 -5.34 20.37
CA PRO A 85 -11.66 -4.77 19.54
C PRO A 85 -11.80 -3.27 19.82
N PRO A 86 -12.09 -2.45 18.80
CA PRO A 86 -12.18 -1.01 18.97
C PRO A 86 -13.21 -0.68 20.06
N ALA A 87 -12.82 0.17 21.01
CA ALA A 87 -13.64 0.55 22.16
C ALA A 87 -14.86 1.43 21.82
N HIS A 88 -15.15 1.63 20.53
CA HIS A 88 -16.29 2.42 20.09
C HIS A 88 -17.57 1.61 20.29
N GLY A 89 -18.15 1.73 21.48
CA GLY A 89 -19.55 1.43 21.70
C GLY A 89 -20.44 2.24 20.75
N PRO A 90 -21.72 1.89 20.60
CA PRO A 90 -22.63 2.63 19.75
C PRO A 90 -22.61 4.11 20.15
N SER A 91 -22.42 5.00 19.17
CA SER A 91 -22.55 6.44 19.39
C SER A 91 -23.89 6.72 20.07
N PRO A 92 -23.93 7.55 21.12
CA PRO A 92 -25.20 7.90 21.74
C PRO A 92 -26.13 8.49 20.67
N PRO A 93 -27.45 8.21 20.72
CA PRO A 93 -28.38 8.76 19.77
C PRO A 93 -28.25 10.28 19.76
N ARG A 94 -28.11 10.87 18.57
CA ARG A 94 -28.11 12.33 18.42
C ARG A 94 -29.37 12.86 19.09
N ALA A 95 -29.21 13.70 20.12
CA ALA A 95 -30.33 14.38 20.74
C ALA A 95 -31.10 15.15 19.66
N ALA A 96 -32.39 14.86 19.52
CA ALA A 96 -33.25 15.61 18.63
C ALA A 96 -33.29 17.07 19.11
N THR A 97 -32.85 18.00 18.26
CA THR A 97 -33.08 19.43 18.47
C THR A 97 -34.59 19.64 18.60
N GLN A 98 -35.06 20.04 19.78
CA GLN A 98 -36.44 20.47 19.96
C GLN A 98 -36.65 21.77 19.15
N PRO A 99 -37.73 21.89 18.35
CA PRO A 99 -38.11 23.19 17.81
C PRO A 99 -38.54 24.08 18.97
N GLY A 100 -37.78 25.16 19.18
CA GLY A 100 -38.09 26.16 20.20
C GLY A 100 -39.49 26.74 19.99
N ALA A 101 -40.29 26.75 21.05
CA ALA A 101 -41.57 27.43 21.09
C ALA A 101 -41.37 28.91 20.76
N GLY A 102 -42.13 29.40 19.77
CA GLY A 102 -42.02 30.75 19.26
C GLY A 102 -42.26 31.80 20.33
N SER A 103 -41.33 32.76 20.42
CA SER A 103 -41.59 34.03 21.08
C SER A 103 -42.21 34.98 20.05
N ALA A 104 -43.43 35.44 20.30
CA ALA A 104 -44.15 36.38 19.46
C ALA A 104 -43.36 37.69 19.30
N SER A 105 -43.21 38.12 18.06
CA SER A 105 -42.57 39.39 17.68
C SER A 105 -43.61 40.52 17.73
N THR A 106 -43.37 41.53 18.56
CA THR A 106 -44.03 42.85 18.45
C THR A 106 -43.03 43.82 17.82
N ALA A 107 -43.33 44.29 16.61
CA ALA A 107 -42.56 45.29 15.87
C ALA A 107 -42.95 46.72 16.28
N PRO A 108 -42.00 47.67 16.16
CA PRO A 108 -42.31 49.03 15.72
C PRO A 108 -41.43 49.49 14.52
N PRO A 109 -41.78 50.60 13.84
CA PRO A 109 -41.61 50.73 12.40
C PRO A 109 -40.30 51.37 11.92
N ASP A 110 -40.13 51.23 10.60
CA ASP A 110 -38.98 51.54 9.74
C ASP A 110 -38.41 52.96 9.83
N ARG A 111 -37.08 53.08 9.69
CA ARG A 111 -36.46 54.09 8.81
C ARG A 111 -35.15 53.62 8.16
N ALA A 112 -35.04 53.99 6.89
CA ALA A 112 -34.08 53.59 5.85
C ALA A 112 -32.59 53.93 6.10
N GLY A 113 -31.69 53.18 5.41
CA GLY A 113 -30.28 53.55 5.26
C GLY A 113 -29.40 52.57 4.48
N ARG A 114 -29.30 52.80 3.16
CA ARG A 114 -28.52 52.16 2.06
C ARG A 114 -27.09 51.58 2.31
N ALA A 115 -26.88 50.42 1.65
CA ALA A 115 -25.86 50.06 0.63
C ALA A 115 -24.38 49.69 0.99
N GLY A 116 -23.90 48.60 0.35
CA GLY A 116 -22.48 48.33 0.02
C GLY A 116 -22.06 46.85 0.24
N SER A 117 -22.31 45.92 -0.68
CA SER A 117 -21.43 45.45 -1.79
C SER A 117 -20.30 44.48 -1.40
N SER A 118 -20.40 43.22 -1.85
CA SER A 118 -19.28 42.26 -2.04
C SER A 118 -18.43 42.61 -3.27
N PRO A 119 -17.21 42.05 -3.38
CA PRO A 119 -16.96 40.93 -4.31
C PRO A 119 -16.13 39.80 -3.64
N ALA A 120 -16.25 38.52 -3.95
CA ALA A 120 -16.00 37.77 -5.20
C ALA A 120 -14.52 37.64 -5.59
N GLY A 121 -14.10 36.41 -5.94
CA GLY A 121 -12.86 36.09 -6.67
C GLY A 121 -11.76 35.48 -5.78
N ALA A 122 -11.48 34.18 -5.69
CA ALA A 122 -11.21 33.13 -6.69
C ALA A 122 -9.71 32.93 -7.00
N HIS A 123 -9.39 31.64 -7.19
CA HIS A 123 -8.26 31.05 -7.93
C HIS A 123 -6.93 30.76 -7.21
N SER A 124 -6.65 29.45 -7.14
CA SER A 124 -5.34 28.80 -7.10
C SER A 124 -4.50 29.06 -8.35
N PRO A 125 -3.17 28.87 -8.25
CA PRO A 125 -2.43 28.01 -9.19
C PRO A 125 -1.53 27.01 -8.42
N GLU A 126 -1.55 25.72 -8.74
CA GLU A 126 -0.78 25.01 -9.78
C GLU A 126 0.71 24.80 -9.45
N SER A 127 1.08 23.51 -9.43
CA SER A 127 2.31 22.89 -9.95
C SER A 127 3.69 23.40 -9.53
N LEU A 128 4.51 22.47 -9.01
CA LEU A 128 5.70 22.01 -9.73
C LEU A 128 6.28 20.72 -9.14
N PHE A 129 6.35 19.75 -10.04
CA PHE A 129 7.14 18.52 -10.03
C PHE A 129 8.63 18.82 -9.82
N ALA A 130 9.32 18.03 -8.99
CA ALA A 130 10.77 17.84 -9.09
C ALA A 130 11.14 16.45 -8.55
N LEU A 131 11.63 15.60 -9.46
CA LEU A 131 12.35 14.36 -9.16
C LEU A 131 13.75 14.68 -8.64
N ALA A 132 14.22 13.89 -7.68
CA ALA A 132 15.60 13.44 -7.54
C ALA A 132 15.60 12.09 -6.81
#